data_AF-A0A540KRN7-F1
#
_entry.id   AF-A0A540KRN7-F1
#
_cell.length_a   1.000
_cell.length_b   1.000
_cell.length_c   1.000
_cell.angle_alpha   90.00
_cell.angle_beta   90.00
_cell.angle_gamma   90.00
#
_symmetry.space_group_name_H-M   'P 1'
#
loop_
_entity.id
_entity.type
_entity.pdbx_description
1 polymer ?
#
loop_
_entity_poly.entity_id
_entity_poly.type
_entity_poly.pdbx_seq_one_letter_code
_entity_poly.pdbx_strand_id
1 'polypeptide(L)' 'MVSPTIFDRCSLSYLMSDKRQEAIKDAMQAQVVSPVWHIACYLQAVALSALGMDGEVEAGLKEGTMLESKMSKAAG' A
#
# COMPACT_ATOMS: atom_id res chain seq x y z
N MET A 1 -2.01 4.14 -20.11
CA MET A 1 -2.34 4.20 -18.67
C MET A 1 -1.48 3.18 -17.96
N VAL A 2 -0.79 3.56 -16.88
CA VAL A 2 -0.02 2.61 -16.05
C VAL A 2 -0.98 2.03 -15.01
N SER A 3 -0.97 0.71 -14.81
CA SER A 3 -1.83 0.04 -13.82
C SER A 3 -1.22 0.12 -12.42
N PRO A 4 -2.01 0.41 -11.36
CA PRO A 4 -1.52 0.39 -9.98
C PRO A 4 -0.98 -1.00 -9.58
N THR A 5 -1.47 -2.07 -10.21
CA THR A 5 -1.01 -3.45 -9.95
C THR A 5 0.49 -3.66 -10.24
N ILE A 6 1.09 -2.90 -11.15
CA ILE A 6 2.53 -3.02 -11.45
C ILE A 6 3.34 -2.54 -10.24
N PHE A 7 2.94 -1.40 -9.66
CA PHE A 7 3.62 -0.82 -8.51
C PHE A 7 3.47 -1.67 -7.26
N ASP A 8 2.31 -2.26 -7.01
CA ASP A 8 2.13 -3.21 -5.90
C ASP A 8 3.02 -4.44 -6.01
N ARG A 9 3.14 -5.02 -7.20
CA ARG A 9 4.00 -6.19 -7.43
C ARG A 9 5.47 -5.85 -7.20
N CYS A 10 5.91 -4.69 -7.67
CA CYS A 10 7.27 -4.22 -7.41
C CYS A 10 7.50 -3.93 -5.92
N SER A 11 6.55 -3.28 -5.26
CA SER A 11 6.57 -3.04 -3.81
C SER A 11 6.69 -4.34 -3.01
N LEU A 12 5.88 -5.35 -3.34
CA LEU A 12 5.97 -6.68 -2.73
C LEU A 12 7.33 -7.34 -2.98
N SER A 13 7.89 -7.23 -4.19
CA SER A 13 9.23 -7.75 -4.49
C SER A 13 10.32 -7.07 -3.65
N TYR A 14 10.19 -5.76 -3.40
CA TYR A 14 11.11 -5.02 -2.55
C TYR A 14 10.99 -5.42 -1.07
N LEU A 15 9.77 -5.64 -0.57
CA LEU A 15 9.54 -6.17 0.78
C LEU A 15 10.25 -7.52 1.00
N MET A 16 10.14 -8.43 0.04
CA MET A 16 10.79 -9.74 0.09
C MET A 16 12.32 -9.68 -0.03
N SER A 17 12.86 -8.54 -0.44
CA SER A 17 14.30 -8.29 -0.61
C SER A 17 14.87 -7.34 0.45
N ASP A 18 14.15 -7.12 1.55
CA ASP A 18 14.50 -6.17 2.63
C ASP A 18 14.67 -4.70 2.21
N LYS A 19 14.16 -4.33 1.02
CA LYS A 19 14.21 -2.96 0.47
C LYS A 19 12.97 -2.16 0.85
N ARG A 20 12.81 -1.92 2.15
CA ARG A 20 11.58 -1.34 2.73
C ARG A 20 11.29 0.08 2.24
N GLN A 21 12.32 0.90 2.03
CA GLN A 21 12.12 2.28 1.56
C GLN A 21 11.64 2.31 0.10
N GLU A 22 12.17 1.44 -0.75
CA GLU A 22 11.72 1.26 -2.12
C GLU A 22 10.30 0.69 -2.18
N ALA A 23 9.98 -0.26 -1.31
CA ALA A 23 8.61 -0.78 -1.18
C ALA A 23 7.60 0.33 -0.85
N ILE A 24 7.93 1.25 0.07
CA ILE A 24 7.09 2.40 0.42
C ILE A 24 6.89 3.30 -0.81
N LYS A 25 7.97 3.63 -1.54
CA LYS A 25 7.88 4.49 -2.73
C LYS A 25 6.96 3.91 -3.79
N ASP A 26 7.08 2.61 -4.07
CA ASP A 26 6.24 1.95 -5.07
C ASP A 26 4.77 1.87 -4.61
N ALA A 27 4.52 1.55 -3.34
CA ALA A 27 3.16 1.55 -2.82
C ALA A 27 2.53 2.97 -2.85
N MET A 28 3.28 4.02 -2.53
CA MET A 28 2.81 5.42 -2.70
C MET A 28 2.47 5.72 -4.16
N GLN A 29 3.29 5.24 -5.10
CA GLN A 29 3.03 5.44 -6.53
C GLN A 29 1.76 4.72 -6.99
N ALA A 30 1.45 3.53 -6.45
CA ALA A 30 0.19 2.84 -6.70
C ALA A 30 -1.02 3.69 -6.25
N GLN A 31 -0.91 4.33 -5.09
CA GLN A 31 -1.92 5.26 -4.57
C GLN A 31 -2.08 6.53 -5.42
N VAL A 32 -0.98 7.08 -5.95
CA VAL A 32 -1.04 8.22 -6.88
C VAL A 32 -1.78 7.85 -8.17
N VAL A 33 -1.55 6.64 -8.69
CA VAL A 33 -2.22 6.13 -9.89
C VAL A 33 -3.69 5.81 -9.62
N SER A 34 -4.01 5.27 -8.45
CA SER A 34 -5.37 4.95 -8.04
C SER A 34 -5.57 5.26 -6.55
N PRO A 35 -6.16 6.42 -6.21
CA PRO A 35 -6.33 6.85 -4.82
C PRO A 35 -7.23 5.93 -3.97
N VAL A 36 -8.03 5.07 -4.59
CA VAL A 36 -8.91 4.10 -3.91
C VAL A 36 -8.27 2.72 -3.73
N TRP A 37 -6.99 2.57 -4.08
CA TRP A 37 -6.31 1.28 -4.13
C TRP A 37 -5.82 0.85 -2.74
N HIS A 38 -6.68 0.17 -1.98
CA HIS A 38 -6.45 -0.23 -0.59
C HIS A 38 -5.20 -1.12 -0.39
N ILE A 39 -4.83 -1.94 -1.38
CA ILE A 39 -3.66 -2.83 -1.32
C ILE A 39 -2.36 -2.04 -1.06
N ALA A 40 -2.24 -0.85 -1.64
CA ALA A 40 -1.09 0.03 -1.45
C ALA A 40 -0.91 0.43 0.03
N CYS A 41 -2.01 0.74 0.73
CA CYS A 41 -1.98 1.09 2.16
C CYS A 41 -1.45 -0.07 3.01
N TYR A 42 -1.85 -1.31 2.70
CA TYR A 42 -1.38 -2.49 3.40
C TYR A 42 0.11 -2.76 3.15
N LEU A 43 0.57 -2.62 1.90
CA LEU A 43 1.99 -2.78 1.56
C LEU A 43 2.86 -1.72 2.25
N GLN A 44 2.42 -0.47 2.33
CA GLN A 44 3.09 0.57 3.12
C GLN A 44 3.13 0.19 4.60
N ALA A 45 2.01 -0.23 5.19
CA ALA A 45 1.96 -0.59 6.61
C ALA A 45 2.93 -1.74 6.95
N VAL A 46 3.05 -2.75 6.08
CA VAL A 46 4.05 -3.83 6.25
C VAL A 46 5.47 -3.29 6.17
N ALA A 47 5.77 -2.42 5.20
CA ALA A 47 7.09 -1.82 5.05
C ALA A 47 7.49 -0.95 6.26
N LEU A 48 6.53 -0.15 6.75
CA LEU A 48 6.67 0.75 7.90
C LEU A 48 6.83 -0.01 9.21
N SER A 49 6.08 -1.10 9.38
CA SER A 49 6.21 -1.98 10.55
C SER A 49 7.61 -2.56 10.64
N ALA A 50 8.17 -2.97 9.50
CA ALA A 50 9.53 -3.46 9.46
C ALA A 50 10.59 -2.36 9.65
N LEU A 51 10.21 -1.07 9.65
CA LEU A 51 11.06 0.07 10.05
C LEU A 51 10.80 0.54 11.49
N GLY A 52 9.88 -0.08 12.24
CA GLY A 52 9.52 0.32 13.60
C GLY A 52 8.67 1.59 13.68
N MET A 53 7.96 1.94 12.61
CA MET A 53 7.18 3.17 12.51
C MET A 53 5.71 2.94 12.93
N ASP A 54 5.49 2.43 14.13
CA ASP A 54 4.20 1.88 14.58
C ASP A 54 3.02 2.86 14.47
N GLY A 55 3.25 4.16 14.68
CA GLY A 55 2.20 5.19 14.52
C GLY A 55 1.69 5.32 13.08
N GLU A 56 2.57 5.15 12.11
CA GLU A 56 2.23 5.22 10.68
C GLU A 56 1.62 3.91 10.18
N VAL A 57 2.01 2.79 10.80
CA VAL A 57 1.37 1.48 10.57
C VAL A 57 -0.12 1.54 10.93
N GLU A 58 -0.46 2.04 12.11
CA GLU A 58 -1.86 2.12 12.55
C GLU A 58 -2.68 3.02 11.62
N ALA A 59 -2.12 4.16 11.22
CA ALA A 59 -2.75 5.06 10.27
C ALA A 59 -2.98 4.39 8.90
N GLY A 60 -1.96 3.71 8.36
CA GLY A 60 -2.04 3.01 7.08
C GLY A 60 -3.06 1.87 7.08
N LEU A 61 -3.15 1.10 8.18
CA LEU A 61 -4.15 0.03 8.32
C LEU A 61 -5.59 0.58 8.39
N LYS A 62 -5.79 1.69 9.11
CA LYS A 62 -7.09 2.38 9.17
C LYS A 62 -7.52 2.89 7.81
N GLU A 63 -6.61 3.52 7.08
CA GLU A 63 -6.88 4.02 5.74
C GLU A 63 -7.17 2.87 4.75
N GLY A 64 -6.34 1.82 4.74
CA GLY A 64 -6.55 0.64 3.90
C GLY A 64 -7.93 0.01 4.10
N THR A 65 -8.33 -0.19 5.36
CA THR A 65 -9.65 -0.76 5.71
C THR A 65 -10.80 0.13 5.24
N MET A 66 -10.64 1.46 5.35
CA MET A 66 -11.63 2.42 4.87
C MET A 66 -11.78 2.37 3.35
N LEU A 67 -10.67 2.28 2.61
CA LEU A 67 -10.66 2.21 1.15
C LEU A 67 -11.22 0.87 0.65
N GLU A 68 -10.87 -0.25 1.29
CA GLU A 68 -11.38 -1.58 0.96
C GLU A 68 -12.91 -1.63 1.13
N SER A 69 -13.42 -1.05 2.22
CA SER A 69 -14.86 -0.93 2.49
C SER A 69 -15.58 -0.11 1.41
N LYS A 70 -14.95 0.96 0.91
CA LYS A 70 -15.50 1.79 -0.18
C LYS A 70 -15.51 1.03 -1.51
N MET A 71 -14.43 0.31 -1.82
CA MET A 71 -14.33 -0.49 -3.04
C MET A 71 -15.36 -1.63 -3.06
N SER A 72 -15.51 -2.35 -1.95
CA SER A 72 -16.46 -3.46 -1.83
C SER A 72 -17.91 -3.01 -2.03
N LYS A 73 -18.26 -1.79 -1.62
CA LYS A 73 -19.58 -1.19 -1.83
C LYS A 73 -19.80 -0.69 -3.26
N ALA A 74 -18.75 -0.36 -4.00
CA ALA A 74 -18.83 0.09 -5.39
C ALA A 74 -18.95 -1.07 -6.39
N ALA A 75 -18.62 -2.30 -5.96
CA ALA A 75 -18.68 -3.51 -6.77
C ALA A 75 -20.00 -4.30 -6.63
N GLY A 76 -20.92 -3.84 -5.76
CA GLY A 76 -22.26 -4.41 -5.57
C GLY A 76 -23.34 -3.46 -6.06
#